data_AF-A0A5M3PU17-F1
#
_entry.id   AF-A0A5M3PU17-F1
#
_cell.length_a   1.000
_cell.length_b   1.000
_cell.length_c   1.000
_cell.angle_alpha   90.00
_cell.angle_beta   90.00
_cell.angle_gamma   90.00
#
_symmetry.space_group_name_H-M   'P 1'
#
loop_
_entity.id
_entity.type
_entity.pdbx_description
1 polymer ?
#
loop_
_entity_poly.entity_id
_entity_poly.type
_entity_poly.pdbx_seq_one_letter_code
_entity_poly.pdbx_strand_id
1 'polypeptide(L)' 'MAGGWSRDGSVQEQIDASVEDEIERARSQLTVGESATKCDECGAPIPEANINAPST' A
#
# COMPACT_ATOMS: atom_id res chain seq x y z
N MET A 1 3.10 31.70 24.30
CA MET A 1 3.75 30.44 23.90
C MET A 1 2.67 29.61 23.22
N ALA A 2 2.79 29.33 21.93
CA ALA A 2 1.87 28.42 21.27
C ALA A 2 2.15 27.03 21.85
N GLY A 3 1.35 26.62 22.83
CA GLY A 3 1.35 25.26 23.34
C GLY A 3 0.99 24.36 22.17
N GLY A 4 2.01 23.79 21.52
CA GLY A 4 1.85 22.86 20.43
C GLY A 4 0.90 21.76 20.86
N TRP A 5 -0.01 21.41 19.94
CA TRP A 5 -1.11 20.48 20.11
C TRP A 5 -0.81 19.35 21.10
N SER A 6 -1.72 19.07 22.03
CA SER A 6 -1.56 17.98 23.00
C SER A 6 -1.15 16.69 22.29
N ARG A 7 0.11 16.28 22.46
CA ARG A 7 0.51 14.89 22.21
C ARG A 7 -0.06 14.06 23.34
N ASP A 8 -1.32 13.68 23.20
CA ASP A 8 -1.88 12.63 24.02
C ASP A 8 -1.27 11.32 23.52
N GLY A 9 -0.17 10.90 24.15
CA GLY A 9 0.64 9.77 23.69
C GLY A 9 -0.20 8.50 23.47
N SER A 10 -1.18 8.29 24.34
CA SER A 10 -2.11 7.16 24.28
C SER A 10 -2.96 7.14 23.01
N VAL A 11 -3.33 8.31 22.48
CA VAL A 11 -4.13 8.44 21.25
C VAL A 11 -3.24 8.26 20.02
N GLN A 12 -2.04 8.83 20.04
CA GLN A 12 -1.10 8.66 18.93
C GLN A 12 -0.68 7.19 18.76
N GLU A 13 -0.40 6.48 19.85
CA GLU A 13 -0.08 5.06 19.82
C GLU A 13 -1.23 4.20 19.27
N GLN A 14 -2.49 4.53 19.60
CA GLN A 14 -3.66 3.87 19.03
C GLN A 14 -3.83 4.13 17.52
N ILE A 15 -3.51 5.35 17.06
CA ILE A 15 -3.54 5.70 15.65
C ILE A 15 -2.46 4.92 14.90
N ASP A 16 -1.23 4.92 15.40
CA ASP A 16 -0.10 4.25 14.74
C ASP A 16 -0.36 2.74 14.63
N ALA A 17 -0.88 2.10 15.68
CA ALA A 17 -1.27 0.68 15.65
C ALA A 17 -2.36 0.39 14.61
N SER A 18 -3.41 1.21 14.56
CA SER A 18 -4.50 1.03 13.58
C SER A 18 -4.03 1.22 12.13
N VAL A 19 -3.08 2.13 11.91
CA VAL A 19 -2.51 2.40 10.58
C VAL A 19 -1.60 1.24 10.15
N GLU A 20 -0.74 0.74 11.03
CA GLU A 20 0.13 -0.40 10.75
C GLU A 20 -0.69 -1.63 10.34
N ASP A 21 -1.74 -1.97 11.11
CA ASP A 21 -2.63 -3.10 10.83
C ASP A 21 -3.28 -3.00 9.44
N GLU A 22 -3.77 -1.82 9.05
CA GLU A 22 -4.38 -1.63 7.72
C GLU A 22 -3.34 -1.62 6.59
N ILE A 23 -2.11 -1.14 6.84
CA ILE A 23 -1.01 -1.24 5.87
C ILE A 23 -0.63 -2.70 5.63
N GLU A 24 -0.49 -3.50 6.68
CA GLU A 24 -0.21 -4.94 6.57
C GLU A 24 -1.32 -5.65 5.81
N ARG A 25 -2.58 -5.34 6.14
CA ARG A 25 -3.74 -5.88 5.44
C ARG A 25 -3.75 -5.49 3.97
N ALA A 26 -3.45 -4.24 3.62
CA ALA A 26 -3.38 -3.79 2.22
C ALA A 26 -2.25 -4.51 1.48
N ARG A 27 -1.06 -4.61 2.08
CA ARG A 27 0.09 -5.34 1.52
C ARG A 27 -0.20 -6.81 1.29
N SER A 28 -0.95 -7.46 2.20
CA SER A 28 -1.32 -8.88 2.05
C SER A 28 -2.25 -9.15 0.87
N GLN A 29 -2.98 -8.13 0.39
CA GLN A 29 -3.85 -8.21 -0.78
C GLN A 29 -3.12 -7.97 -2.09
N LEU A 30 -1.87 -7.47 -2.05
CA LEU A 30 -1.06 -7.31 -3.25
C LEU A 30 -0.59 -8.69 -3.73
N THR A 31 -0.86 -8.98 -4.99
CA THR A 31 -0.40 -10.22 -5.63
C THR A 31 1.12 -10.15 -5.81
N VAL A 32 1.85 -11.07 -5.19
CA VAL A 32 3.29 -11.22 -5.41
C VAL A 32 3.49 -12.34 -6.43
N GLY A 33 3.93 -11.99 -7.64
CA GLY A 33 4.12 -12.95 -8.74
C GLY A 33 4.49 -12.26 -10.06
N GLU A 34 4.70 -13.05 -11.10
CA GLU A 34 4.91 -12.52 -12.45
C GLU A 34 3.66 -11.79 -12.95
N SER A 35 3.85 -10.58 -13.46
CA SER A 35 2.78 -9.80 -14.08
C SER A 35 2.33 -10.45 -15.39
N ALA A 36 1.03 -10.33 -15.71
CA ALA A 36 0.50 -10.85 -16.97
C ALA A 36 1.14 -10.16 -18.18
N THR A 37 1.36 -10.92 -19.26
CA THR A 37 1.91 -10.38 -20.53
C THR A 37 0.83 -9.82 -21.46
N LYS A 38 -0.45 -10.11 -21.17
CA LYS A 38 -1.62 -9.63 -21.92
C LYS A 38 -2.75 -9.27 -20.97
N CYS A 39 -3.57 -8.32 -21.37
CA CYS A 39 -4.78 -7.91 -20.65
C CYS A 39 -5.88 -8.97 -20.80
N ASP A 40 -6.49 -9.42 -19.71
CA ASP A 40 -7.55 -10.44 -19.74
C ASP A 40 -8.86 -9.91 -20.35
N GLU A 41 -9.13 -8.62 -20.23
CA GLU A 41 -10.38 -8.00 -20.73
C GLU A 41 -10.37 -7.75 -22.24
N CYS A 42 -9.22 -7.37 -22.80
CA CYS A 42 -9.12 -6.93 -24.21
C CYS A 42 -8.05 -7.65 -25.03
N GLY A 43 -7.20 -8.47 -24.40
CA GLY A 43 -6.14 -9.24 -25.07
C GLY A 43 -4.93 -8.45 -25.54
N ALA A 44 -4.88 -7.14 -25.27
CA ALA A 44 -3.75 -6.28 -25.66
C ALA A 44 -2.47 -6.66 -24.87
N PRO A 45 -1.28 -6.57 -25.48
CA PRO A 45 -0.02 -6.83 -24.79
C PRO A 45 0.22 -5.77 -23.69
N ILE A 46 0.62 -6.22 -22.50
CA ILE A 46 0.98 -5.33 -21.40
C ILE A 46 2.44 -4.92 -21.59
N PRO A 47 2.77 -3.62 -21.54
CA PRO A 47 4.14 -3.16 -21.74
C PRO A 47 5.05 -3.61 -20.59
N GLU A 48 6.27 -4.02 -20.94
CA GLU A 48 7.31 -4.54 -20.04
C GLU A 48 7.62 -3.62 -18.83
N ALA A 49 7.43 -2.31 -19.00
CA ALA A 49 7.60 -1.33 -17.93
C ALA A 49 6.63 -1.55 -16.76
N ASN A 50 5.42 -2.06 -17.03
CA ASN A 50 4.44 -2.38 -16.00
C ASN A 50 4.64 -3.79 -15.43
N ILE A 51 5.25 -4.69 -16.19
CA ILE A 51 5.50 -6.08 -15.79
C ILE A 51 6.62 -6.15 -14.74
N ASN A 52 7.67 -5.36 -14.94
CA ASN A 52 8.89 -5.35 -14.11
C ASN A 52 8.90 -4.27 -13.02
N ALA A 53 7.85 -3.44 -12.92
CA ALA A 53 7.77 -2.40 -11.90
C ALA A 53 7.51 -3.04 -10.52
N PRO A 54 8.36 -2.81 -9.51
CA PRO A 54 8.05 -3.22 -8.15
C PRO A 54 6.83 -2.42 -7.68
N SER A 55 5.80 -3.13 -7.21
CA SER A 55 4.64 -2.56 -6.54
C SER A 55 5.09 -1.85 -5.26
N THR A 56 5.43 -0.55 -5.40
CA THR A 56 5.85 0.33 -4.30
C THR A 56 4.64 0.91 -3.60
#